data_AF-A0A6V7LP10-F1
#
_entry.id   AF-A0A6V7LP10-F1
#
_cell.length_a   1.000
_cell.length_b   1.000
_cell.length_c   1.000
_cell.angle_alpha   90.00
_cell.angle_beta   90.00
_cell.angle_gamma   90.00
#
_symmetry.space_group_name_H-M   'P 1'
#
loop_
_entity.id
_entity.type
_entity.pdbx_description
1 polymer ?
#
loop_
_entity_poly.entity_id
_entity_poly.type
_entity_poly.pdbx_seq_one_letter_code
_entity_poly.pdbx_strand_id
1 'polypeptide(L)' 'RLCAPDEIGATVCATLSRGNTQVVCERVRDRAECIMKINKGTADFGVFNAEELLLAHQFHPDVIQPIVQLKHQDRVE' A
#
# COMPACT_ATOMS: atom_id res chain seq x y z
N ARG A 1 -7.17 5.37 5.31
CA ARG A 1 -5.97 4.96 6.07
C ARG A 1 -4.98 4.33 5.09
N LEU A 2 -3.94 5.10 4.75
CA LEU A 2 -2.84 4.63 3.91
C LEU A 2 -1.97 3.71 4.76
N CYS A 3 -1.78 2.47 4.32
CA CYS A 3 -0.80 1.58 4.92
C CYS A 3 0.61 2.02 4.53
N ALA A 4 1.46 2.28 5.52
CA ALA A 4 2.78 2.87 5.34
C ALA A 4 3.87 1.98 5.99
N PRO A 5 4.51 1.11 5.20
CA PRO A 5 5.68 0.34 5.62
C PRO A 5 6.85 1.22 6.03
N ASP A 6 7.85 0.62 6.68
CA ASP A 6 9.05 1.35 7.13
C ASP A 6 9.87 1.97 6.00
N GLU A 7 9.79 1.41 4.79
CA GLU A 7 10.43 2.02 3.60
C GLU A 7 9.81 3.38 3.22
N ILE A 8 8.54 3.61 3.57
CA ILE A 8 7.92 4.93 3.43
C ILE A 8 8.45 5.80 4.57
N GLY A 9 9.35 6.73 4.23
CA GLY A 9 9.96 7.63 5.20
C GLY A 9 8.93 8.41 6.03
N ALA A 10 9.23 8.61 7.31
CA ALA A 10 8.33 9.28 8.27
C ALA A 10 7.90 10.70 7.80
N THR A 11 8.77 11.38 7.04
CA THR A 11 8.50 12.71 6.47
C THR A 11 7.37 12.70 5.44
N VAL A 12 7.17 11.60 4.70
CA VAL A 12 6.08 11.47 3.73
C VAL A 12 4.75 11.45 4.46
N CYS A 13 4.62 10.59 5.47
CA CYS A 13 3.42 10.53 6.31
C CYS A 13 3.15 11.84 7.05
N ALA A 14 4.18 12.49 7.60
CA ALA A 14 4.03 13.79 8.24
C ALA A 14 3.58 14.90 7.27
N THR A 15 3.87 14.77 5.98
CA THR A 15 3.43 15.73 4.96
C THR A 15 1.98 15.53 4.57
N LEU A 16 1.52 14.27 4.47
CA LEU A 16 0.10 13.95 4.25
C LEU A 16 -0.78 14.51 5.37
N SER A 17 -0.34 14.43 6.62
CA SER A 17 -1.06 15.00 7.77
C SER A 17 -1.12 16.54 7.75
N ARG A 18 -0.12 17.21 7.17
CA ARG A 18 -0.06 18.69 7.12
C ARG A 18 -0.96 19.29 6.04
N GLY A 19 -1.28 18.55 4.99
CA GLY A 19 -2.05 19.05 3.85
C GLY A 19 -3.57 19.16 4.06
N ASN A 20 -4.08 19.09 5.30
CA ASN A 20 -5.53 18.93 5.59
C ASN A 20 -6.18 17.79 4.78
N THR A 21 -5.41 16.73 4.52
CA THR A 21 -5.92 15.56 3.82
C THR A 21 -6.71 14.68 4.79
N GLN A 22 -7.71 13.96 4.30
CA GLN A 22 -8.42 12.93 5.08
C GLN A 22 -7.59 11.63 5.20
N VAL A 23 -6.34 11.63 4.72
CA VAL A 23 -5.48 10.45 4.68
C VAL A 23 -4.67 10.37 5.98
N VAL A 24 -4.95 9.35 6.77
CA VAL A 24 -4.14 8.99 7.95
C VAL A 24 -3.20 7.84 7.57
N CYS A 25 -1.93 7.94 7.94
CA CYS A 25 -0.97 6.86 7.80
C CYS A 25 -1.14 5.82 8.91
N GLU A 26 -1.28 4.55 8.52
CA GLU A 26 -1.19 3.38 9.39
C GLU A 26 0.22 2.80 9.25
N ARG A 27 1.06 2.96 10.28
CA ARG A 27 2.44 2.46 10.25
C ARG A 27 2.46 0.95 10.40
N VAL A 28 3.30 0.29 9.61
CA VAL A 28 3.55 -1.15 9.66
C VAL A 28 5.02 -1.43 9.40
N ARG A 29 5.48 -2.63 9.76
CA ARG A 29 6.85 -3.07 9.52
C ARG A 29 7.15 -3.26 8.03
N ASP A 30 6.28 -3.98 7.34
CA ASP A 30 6.46 -4.37 5.94
C ASP A 30 5.12 -4.49 5.19
N ARG A 31 5.18 -4.79 3.90
CA ARG A 31 3.99 -4.90 3.05
C ARG A 31 3.16 -6.16 3.29
N ALA A 32 3.73 -7.21 3.90
CA ALA A 32 2.94 -8.38 4.31
C ALA A 32 2.00 -8.01 5.47
N GLU A 33 2.49 -7.23 6.44
CA GLU A 33 1.65 -6.64 7.48
C GLU A 33 0.58 -5.70 6.89
N CYS A 34 0.91 -4.94 5.85
CA CYS A 34 -0.10 -4.13 5.14
C CYS A 34 -1.24 -4.99 4.59
N ILE A 35 -0.93 -6.08 3.89
CA ILE A 35 -1.94 -6.98 3.33
C ILE A 35 -2.86 -7.49 4.44
N MET A 36 -2.28 -7.92 5.57
CA MET A 36 -3.04 -8.38 6.73
C MET A 36 -3.94 -7.29 7.34
N LYS A 37 -3.45 -6.05 7.45
CA LYS A 37 -4.25 -4.93 7.99
C LYS A 37 -5.36 -4.50 7.03
N ILE A 38 -5.11 -4.54 5.73
CA ILE A 38 -6.15 -4.31 4.72
C ILE A 38 -7.23 -5.38 4.82
N ASN A 39 -6.84 -6.66 4.92
CA ASN A 39 -7.79 -7.77 5.13
C ASN A 39 -8.66 -7.59 6.39
N LYS A 40 -8.04 -7.12 7.48
CA LYS A 40 -8.74 -6.87 8.75
C LYS A 40 -9.55 -5.57 8.76
N GLY A 41 -9.50 -4.77 7.69
CA GLY A 41 -10.14 -3.46 7.63
C GLY A 41 -9.54 -2.43 8.59
N THR A 42 -8.28 -2.60 9.02
CA THR A 42 -7.55 -1.64 9.86
C THR A 42 -6.64 -0.71 9.05
N ALA A 43 -6.37 -1.07 7.80
CA ALA A 43 -5.87 -0.16 6.76
C ALA A 43 -6.81 -0.23 5.54
N ASP A 44 -6.81 0.80 4.69
CA ASP A 44 -7.79 0.88 3.58
C ASP A 44 -7.14 0.72 2.20
N PHE A 45 -5.89 1.17 2.03
CA PHE A 45 -5.12 1.00 0.79
C PHE A 45 -3.61 1.09 1.03
N GLY A 46 -2.79 0.60 0.10
CA GLY A 46 -1.33 0.65 0.16
C GLY A 46 -0.71 0.63 -1.24
N VAL A 47 0.59 0.92 -1.31
CA VAL A 47 1.37 0.84 -2.55
C VAL A 47 2.15 -0.48 -2.55
N PHE A 48 1.95 -1.25 -3.61
CA PHE A 48 2.55 -2.58 -3.79
C PHE A 48 3.20 -2.65 -5.17
N ASN A 49 4.32 -3.36 -5.26
CA ASN A 49 4.89 -3.74 -6.54
C ASN A 49 4.16 -4.97 -7.11
N ALA A 50 4.51 -5.38 -8.33
CA ALA A 50 3.84 -6.49 -9.01
C ALA A 50 4.03 -7.84 -8.30
N GLU A 51 5.21 -8.10 -7.73
CA GLU A 51 5.51 -9.33 -7.00
C GLU A 51 4.70 -9.43 -5.71
N GLU A 52 4.61 -8.34 -4.96
CA GLU A 52 3.84 -8.27 -3.72
C GLU A 52 2.33 -8.43 -3.98
N LEU A 53 1.81 -7.84 -5.06
CA LEU A 53 0.42 -8.05 -5.46
C LEU A 53 0.15 -9.49 -5.88
N LEU A 54 1.08 -10.13 -6.59
CA LEU A 54 0.97 -11.53 -6.97
C LEU A 54 0.89 -12.42 -5.73
N LEU A 55 1.79 -12.19 -4.75
CA LEU A 55 1.78 -12.91 -3.48
C LEU A 55 0.49 -12.64 -2.69
N ALA A 56 0.05 -11.38 -2.62
CA ALA A 56 -1.20 -11.03 -1.96
C ALA A 56 -2.39 -11.79 -2.55
N HIS A 57 -2.48 -11.87 -3.88
CA HIS A 57 -3.55 -12.60 -4.56
C HIS A 57 -3.46 -14.11 -4.31
N GLN A 58 -2.25 -14.69 -4.24
CA GLN A 58 -2.06 -16.11 -3.98
C GLN A 58 -2.56 -16.52 -2.57
N PHE A 59 -2.32 -15.69 -1.55
CA PHE A 59 -2.70 -15.99 -0.17
C PHE A 59 -4.07 -15.43 0.24
N HIS A 60 -4.52 -14.36 -0.43
CA HIS A 60 -5.68 -13.56 -0.08
C HIS A 60 -6.40 -13.04 -1.35
N PRO A 61 -6.97 -13.93 -2.20
CA PRO A 61 -7.41 -13.60 -3.55
C PRO A 61 -8.47 -12.50 -3.62
N ASP A 62 -9.36 -12.42 -2.63
CA ASP A 62 -10.49 -11.49 -2.59
C ASP A 62 -10.22 -10.20 -1.80
N VAL A 63 -8.99 -10.04 -1.27
CA VAL A 63 -8.70 -8.98 -0.30
C VAL A 63 -8.17 -7.71 -0.94
N ILE A 64 -7.36 -7.84 -2.00
CA ILE A 64 -6.69 -6.71 -2.63
C ILE A 64 -7.03 -6.67 -4.11
N GLN A 65 -7.62 -5.54 -4.52
CA GLN A 65 -7.84 -5.21 -5.92
C GLN A 65 -6.99 -4.00 -6.31
N PRO A 66 -6.22 -4.06 -7.42
CA PRO A 66 -5.52 -2.87 -7.93
C PRO A 66 -6.52 -1.78 -8.34
N ILE A 67 -6.38 -0.58 -7.79
CA ILE A 67 -7.21 0.60 -8.14
C ILE A 67 -6.51 1.44 -9.21
N VAL A 68 -5.17 1.57 -9.11
CA VAL A 68 -4.32 2.30 -10.05
C VAL A 68 -3.04 1.50 -10.25
N GLN A 69 -2.58 1.40 -11.50
CA GLN A 69 -1.32 0.77 -11.85
C GLN A 69 -0.43 1.76 -12.58
N LEU A 70 0.82 1.90 -12.13
CA LEU A 70 1.84 2.69 -12.82
C LEU A 70 2.74 1.71 -13.58
N LYS A 71 2.73 1.79 -14.91
CA LYS A 71 3.61 1.02 -15.79
C LYS A 71 4.56 1.97 -16.49
N HIS A 72 5.83 1.61 -16.55
CA HIS A 72 6.79 2.34 -17.38
C HIS A 72 6.47 2.06 -18.85
N GLN A 73 6.26 3.12 -19.65
CA GLN A 73 5.79 2.98 -21.03
C GLN A 73 6.89 2.52 -22.00
N ASP A 74 8.17 2.79 -21.71
CA ASP A 74 9.27 2.58 -22.68
C ASP A 74 9.96 1.22 -22.55
N ARG A 75 9.55 0.38 -21.60
CA ARG A 75 10.06 -1.00 -21.50
C ARG A 75 9.16 -1.90 -22.34
N VAL A 76 9.36 -1.85 -23.65
CA VAL A 76 9.02 -2.97 -24.54
C VAL A 76 9.88 -4.15 -24.09
N GLU A 77 9.24 -5.29 -23.91
CA GLU A 77 9.81 -6.54 -23.36
C GLU A 77 11.25 -6.86 -23.81
#